data_AF-A0A820SUL8-F1
#
_entry.id   AF-A0A820SUL8-F1
#
_cell.length_a   1.000
_cell.length_b   1.000
_cell.length_c   1.000
_cell.angle_alpha   90.00
_cell.angle_beta   90.00
_cell.angle_gamma   90.00
#
_symmetry.space_group_name_H-M   'P 1'
#
loop_
_entity.id
_entity.type
_entity.pdbx_description
1 polymer ?
#
loop_
_entity_poly.entity_id
_entity_poly.type
_entity_poly.pdbx_seq_one_letter_code
_entity_poly.pdbx_strand_id
1 'polypeptide(L)'
;MKASSHLEFLLKLKEFSDLRENPKYPQVITPCINRTYSILFAMIDQYLNLHPHMRLFHIGHDEVYYFLTNPACEEFQRLTGVSTQHELFAYHLSIIANYIREKNPNLSLFVWHDVLQNLNINILKKYQLMNVINPIVWSYREDISVEGFIVGSQANLFGQFKSLWGASAFKGATDEIATISDVKHYYENQVSWIQQLNSYIPTKWKNFDGVMLTGWSRYDHFLSLCELLPYSIPAMAFSLAAWKEPFKSLPRASLYSNSQLKEYIGKQLQCSSSIHLNIQEHANKLIPKCKFPGAAIYESMIFLVQLWIKVEEVESFVNRFVTDLHVKYNYIHLKRGEECLDKLTPIMNLLKKFIKSFQKSMDEVFSVQVAIEWLETYFMKRYRLINQKYEFIRRAVQEQRSWLPRPIPDTDKIHIIEKNKR
;
A
#
# COMPACT_ATOMS: atom_id res chain seq x y z
N MET A 1 12.23 -7.93 -8.97
CA MET A 1 11.47 -8.30 -10.17
C MET A 1 10.18 -9.01 -9.74
N LYS A 2 9.17 -9.10 -10.61
CA LYS A 2 8.01 -9.98 -10.49
C LYS A 2 8.09 -11.05 -11.60
N ALA A 3 7.99 -12.32 -11.22
CA ALA A 3 8.28 -13.46 -12.11
C ALA A 3 7.06 -14.32 -12.48
N SER A 4 5.94 -14.20 -11.73
CA SER A 4 4.71 -14.94 -11.99
C SER A 4 3.47 -14.08 -11.88
N SER A 5 3.22 -13.52 -10.70
CA SER A 5 2.08 -12.67 -10.37
C SER A 5 2.48 -11.19 -10.32
N HIS A 6 1.50 -10.32 -10.07
CA HIS A 6 1.65 -8.86 -10.02
C HIS A 6 2.30 -8.29 -11.28
N LEU A 7 1.97 -8.90 -12.43
CA LEU A 7 2.44 -8.50 -13.75
C LEU A 7 1.38 -7.71 -14.52
N GLU A 8 0.37 -7.14 -13.84
CA GLU A 8 -0.71 -6.37 -14.46
C GLU A 8 -0.16 -5.18 -15.25
N PHE A 9 0.95 -4.58 -14.80
CA PHE A 9 1.58 -3.48 -15.53
C PHE A 9 1.97 -3.86 -16.97
N LEU A 10 2.31 -5.13 -17.19
CA LEU A 10 2.68 -5.72 -18.47
C LEU A 10 1.46 -6.37 -19.14
N LEU A 11 0.81 -7.30 -18.45
CA LEU A 11 -0.22 -8.18 -19.01
C LEU A 11 -1.54 -7.48 -19.28
N LYS A 12 -1.77 -6.26 -18.76
CA LYS A 12 -2.93 -5.45 -19.16
C LYS A 12 -2.84 -4.97 -20.61
N LEU A 13 -1.64 -4.91 -21.18
CA LEU A 13 -1.42 -4.47 -22.55
C LEU A 13 -1.85 -5.56 -23.53
N LYS A 14 -2.49 -5.15 -24.63
CA LYS A 14 -3.00 -6.06 -25.68
C LYS A 14 -1.91 -7.00 -26.22
N GLU A 15 -0.69 -6.49 -26.38
CA GLU A 15 0.47 -7.22 -26.91
C GLU A 15 0.90 -8.43 -26.07
N PHE A 16 0.63 -8.41 -24.75
CA PHE A 16 1.03 -9.46 -23.82
C PHE A 16 -0.17 -10.21 -23.22
N SER A 17 -1.38 -9.93 -23.71
CA SER A 17 -2.62 -10.50 -23.17
C SER A 17 -2.75 -12.01 -23.40
N ASP A 18 -2.08 -12.53 -24.44
CA ASP A 18 -1.94 -13.96 -24.74
C ASP A 18 -1.15 -14.72 -23.68
N LEU A 19 -0.27 -14.03 -22.95
CA LEU A 19 0.61 -14.60 -21.92
C LEU A 19 -0.08 -14.71 -20.55
N ARG A 20 -1.35 -14.36 -20.41
CA ARG A 20 -2.05 -14.44 -19.12
C ARG A 20 -2.37 -15.89 -18.77
N GLU A 21 -2.15 -16.27 -17.52
CA GLU A 21 -2.57 -17.57 -17.00
C GLU A 21 -4.08 -17.73 -17.01
N ASN A 22 -4.81 -16.66 -16.65
CA ASN A 22 -6.25 -16.59 -16.88
C ASN A 22 -6.53 -15.47 -17.89
N PRO A 23 -7.15 -15.74 -19.05
CA PRO A 23 -7.41 -14.71 -20.07
C PRO A 23 -8.14 -13.47 -19.53
N LYS A 24 -8.97 -13.63 -18.49
CA LYS A 24 -9.74 -12.55 -17.86
C LYS A 24 -8.91 -11.66 -16.94
N TYR A 25 -7.87 -12.19 -16.30
CA TYR A 25 -7.16 -11.51 -15.22
C TYR A 25 -5.69 -11.28 -15.60
N PRO A 26 -5.24 -10.02 -15.67
CA PRO A 26 -3.87 -9.70 -16.08
C PRO A 26 -2.83 -9.85 -14.95
N GLN A 27 -3.11 -10.59 -13.88
CA GLN A 27 -2.22 -10.68 -12.72
C GLN A 27 -1.06 -11.65 -12.94
N VAL A 28 -1.36 -12.83 -13.48
CA VAL A 28 -0.42 -13.96 -13.54
C VAL A 28 -0.02 -14.25 -14.98
N ILE A 29 1.29 -14.36 -15.25
CA ILE A 29 1.85 -14.80 -16.53
C ILE A 29 1.89 -16.34 -16.57
N THR A 30 1.53 -16.93 -17.72
CA THR A 30 1.51 -18.38 -17.86
C THR A 30 2.90 -18.94 -18.16
N PRO A 31 3.40 -19.94 -17.43
CA PRO A 31 4.63 -20.66 -17.79
C PRO A 31 4.43 -21.63 -18.96
N CYS A 32 3.19 -21.89 -19.38
CA CYS A 32 2.85 -22.87 -20.40
C CYS A 32 3.14 -22.41 -21.85
N ILE A 33 3.61 -21.18 -22.03
CA ILE A 33 3.89 -20.57 -23.35
C ILE A 33 5.36 -20.18 -23.43
N ASN A 34 6.09 -20.65 -24.45
CA ASN A 34 7.53 -20.35 -24.61
C ASN A 34 7.84 -18.84 -24.67
N ARG A 35 6.97 -18.03 -25.29
CA ARG A 35 7.12 -16.57 -25.37
C ARG A 35 7.17 -15.91 -23.98
N THR A 36 6.57 -16.49 -22.95
CA THR A 36 6.69 -16.03 -21.56
C THR A 36 8.14 -15.89 -21.15
N TYR A 37 8.95 -16.92 -21.41
CA TYR A 37 10.36 -16.91 -21.03
C TYR A 37 11.16 -15.89 -21.82
N SER A 38 10.87 -15.67 -23.10
CA SER A 38 11.51 -14.60 -23.88
C SER A 38 11.32 -13.22 -23.23
N ILE A 39 10.11 -12.92 -22.74
CA ILE A 39 9.82 -11.64 -22.08
C ILE A 39 10.47 -11.56 -20.69
N LEU A 40 10.33 -12.61 -19.87
CA LEU A 40 10.91 -12.62 -18.53
C LEU A 40 12.44 -12.55 -18.56
N PHE A 41 13.09 -13.24 -19.50
CA PHE A 41 14.53 -13.21 -19.67
C PHE A 41 15.02 -11.85 -20.15
N ALA A 42 14.29 -11.18 -21.05
CA ALA A 42 14.60 -9.81 -21.45
C ALA A 42 14.51 -8.84 -20.25
N MET A 43 13.49 -8.98 -19.39
CA MET A 43 13.38 -8.19 -18.16
C MET A 43 14.53 -8.47 -17.18
N ILE A 44 14.89 -9.74 -16.98
CA ILE A 44 16.03 -10.15 -16.14
C ILE A 44 17.32 -9.53 -16.67
N ASP A 45 17.56 -9.62 -17.97
CA ASP A 45 18.75 -9.08 -18.62
C ASP A 45 18.86 -7.57 -18.41
N GLN A 46 17.75 -6.83 -18.53
CA GLN A 46 17.74 -5.40 -18.23
C GLN A 46 18.19 -5.11 -16.78
N TYR A 47 17.69 -5.86 -15.79
CA TYR A 47 18.10 -5.68 -14.40
C TYR A 47 19.58 -6.04 -14.17
N LEU A 48 20.05 -7.17 -14.72
CA LEU A 48 21.44 -7.61 -14.57
C LEU A 48 22.41 -6.63 -15.23
N ASN A 49 22.06 -6.11 -16.41
CA ASN A 49 22.87 -5.13 -17.12
C ASN A 49 22.90 -3.76 -16.41
N LEU A 50 21.79 -3.34 -15.82
CA LEU A 50 21.71 -2.08 -15.07
C LEU A 50 22.45 -2.15 -13.73
N HIS A 51 22.56 -3.35 -13.14
CA HIS A 51 23.16 -3.57 -11.82
C HIS A 51 24.23 -4.69 -11.85
N PRO A 52 25.36 -4.49 -12.55
CA PRO A 52 26.36 -5.55 -12.77
C PRO A 52 27.05 -6.04 -11.49
N HIS A 53 27.04 -5.24 -10.42
CA HIS A 53 27.67 -5.58 -9.14
C HIS A 53 26.67 -6.04 -8.06
N MET A 54 25.41 -6.24 -8.44
CA MET A 54 24.37 -6.72 -7.53
C MET A 54 24.73 -8.11 -6.98
N ARG A 55 24.49 -8.29 -5.68
CA ARG A 55 24.72 -9.57 -4.98
C ARG A 55 23.43 -10.29 -4.59
N LEU A 56 22.34 -9.54 -4.50
CA LEU A 56 21.04 -10.01 -4.03
C LEU A 56 20.00 -9.70 -5.11
N PHE A 57 19.19 -10.68 -5.51
CA PHE A 57 18.15 -10.48 -6.50
C PHE A 57 16.83 -11.10 -6.05
N HIS A 58 15.81 -10.27 -5.87
CA HIS A 58 14.47 -10.72 -5.51
C HIS A 58 13.63 -10.99 -6.75
N ILE A 59 13.19 -12.24 -6.91
CA ILE A 59 12.43 -12.75 -8.06
C ILE A 59 10.92 -12.49 -7.90
N GLY A 60 10.47 -12.26 -6.66
CA GLY A 60 9.05 -12.07 -6.33
C GLY A 60 8.41 -13.43 -6.13
N HIS A 61 7.48 -13.79 -7.02
CA HIS A 61 6.82 -15.11 -7.06
C HIS A 61 5.87 -15.35 -5.87
N ASP A 62 5.34 -14.28 -5.31
CA ASP A 62 4.28 -14.20 -4.30
C ASP A 62 2.88 -14.37 -4.91
N GLU A 63 1.85 -14.67 -4.11
CA GLU A 63 0.42 -14.45 -4.43
C GLU A 63 -0.01 -14.94 -5.83
N VAL A 64 0.48 -16.11 -6.24
CA VAL A 64 0.10 -16.73 -7.51
C VAL A 64 -1.22 -17.47 -7.30
N TYR A 65 -2.33 -16.87 -7.75
CA TYR A 65 -3.68 -17.40 -7.51
C TYR A 65 -4.26 -18.25 -8.65
N TYR A 66 -3.69 -18.16 -9.85
CA TYR A 66 -4.16 -18.88 -11.04
C TYR A 66 -3.07 -19.82 -11.56
N PHE A 67 -3.47 -21.03 -11.93
CA PHE A 67 -2.58 -22.09 -12.44
C PHE A 67 -3.34 -23.01 -13.37
N LEU A 68 -2.71 -23.42 -14.47
CA LEU A 68 -3.24 -24.37 -15.44
C LEU A 68 -4.62 -23.96 -15.99
N THR A 69 -4.90 -22.66 -16.06
CA THR A 69 -6.15 -22.10 -16.61
C THR A 69 -5.98 -21.55 -18.02
N ASN A 70 -4.75 -21.43 -18.51
CA ASN A 70 -4.51 -21.05 -19.89
C ASN A 70 -4.71 -22.27 -20.81
N PRO A 71 -5.40 -22.15 -21.97
CA PRO A 71 -5.58 -23.26 -22.90
C PRO A 71 -4.27 -23.93 -23.37
N ALA A 72 -3.16 -23.18 -23.45
CA ALA A 72 -1.85 -23.73 -23.79
C ALA A 72 -1.31 -24.71 -22.73
N CYS A 73 -1.83 -24.66 -21.50
CA CYS A 73 -1.39 -25.55 -20.44
C CYS A 73 -1.78 -27.01 -20.68
N GLU A 74 -2.82 -27.30 -21.46
CA GLU A 74 -3.21 -28.69 -21.78
C GLU A 74 -2.10 -29.42 -22.54
N GLU A 75 -1.58 -28.79 -23.61
CA GLU A 75 -0.49 -29.34 -24.40
C GLU A 75 0.83 -29.35 -23.61
N PHE A 76 1.10 -28.30 -22.84
CA PHE A 76 2.26 -28.24 -21.96
C PHE A 76 2.28 -29.40 -20.94
N GLN A 77 1.14 -29.70 -20.31
CA GLN A 77 1.00 -30.82 -19.39
C GLN A 77 1.31 -32.15 -20.08
N ARG A 78 0.80 -32.35 -21.31
CA ARG A 78 1.04 -33.56 -22.11
C ARG A 78 2.53 -33.75 -22.45
N LEU A 79 3.23 -32.67 -22.77
CA LEU A 79 4.63 -32.72 -23.19
C LEU A 79 5.62 -32.84 -22.01
N THR A 80 5.32 -32.20 -20.88
CA THR A 80 6.26 -32.10 -19.74
C THR A 80 5.94 -33.05 -18.58
N GLY A 81 4.69 -33.51 -18.49
CA GLY A 81 4.17 -34.24 -17.33
C GLY A 81 3.91 -33.37 -16.10
N VAL A 82 4.20 -32.06 -16.15
CA VAL A 82 3.95 -31.12 -15.04
C VAL A 82 2.47 -30.83 -14.96
N SER A 83 1.78 -31.40 -13.96
CA SER A 83 0.30 -31.46 -13.97
C SER A 83 -0.39 -30.81 -12.78
N THR A 84 0.36 -30.45 -11.73
CA THR A 84 -0.20 -29.84 -10.52
C THR A 84 0.22 -28.38 -10.35
N GLN A 85 -0.58 -27.60 -9.63
CA GLN A 85 -0.34 -26.17 -9.40
C GLN A 85 1.03 -25.90 -8.76
N HIS A 86 1.35 -26.60 -7.66
CA HIS A 86 2.62 -26.46 -6.94
C HIS A 86 3.82 -26.96 -7.74
N GLU A 87 3.62 -27.98 -8.60
CA GLU A 87 4.66 -28.45 -9.49
C GLU A 87 4.94 -27.44 -10.62
N LEU A 88 3.89 -26.83 -11.19
CA LEU A 88 4.01 -25.76 -12.18
C LEU A 88 4.74 -24.54 -11.59
N PHE A 89 4.40 -24.16 -10.36
CA PHE A 89 5.08 -23.11 -9.61
C PHE A 89 6.57 -23.38 -9.46
N ALA A 90 6.95 -24.61 -9.07
CA ALA A 90 8.34 -25.01 -8.88
C ALA A 90 9.11 -25.12 -10.20
N TYR A 91 8.48 -25.69 -11.23
CA TYR A 91 9.00 -25.78 -12.59
C TYR A 91 9.37 -24.39 -13.11
N HIS A 92 8.43 -23.45 -13.07
CA HIS A 92 8.63 -22.08 -13.54
C HIS A 92 9.74 -21.36 -12.77
N LEU A 93 9.73 -21.46 -11.45
CA LEU A 93 10.77 -20.88 -10.61
C LEU A 93 12.16 -21.45 -10.94
N SER A 94 12.26 -22.75 -11.20
CA SER A 94 13.54 -23.39 -11.51
C SER A 94 14.12 -22.88 -12.83
N ILE A 95 13.30 -22.66 -13.86
CA ILE A 95 13.76 -22.13 -15.15
C ILE A 95 14.33 -20.72 -14.98
N ILE A 96 13.59 -19.86 -14.28
CA ILE A 96 14.01 -18.47 -14.02
C ILE A 96 15.29 -18.44 -13.21
N ALA A 97 15.36 -19.24 -12.14
CA ALA A 97 16.52 -19.26 -11.27
C ALA A 97 17.77 -19.80 -11.98
N ASN A 98 17.62 -20.83 -12.82
CA ASN A 98 18.71 -21.36 -13.62
C ASN A 98 19.21 -20.34 -14.64
N TYR A 99 18.31 -19.67 -15.36
CA TYR A 99 18.68 -18.61 -16.31
C TYR A 99 19.50 -17.50 -15.65
N ILE A 100 19.08 -17.04 -14.46
CA ILE A 100 19.81 -16.02 -13.72
C ILE A 100 21.19 -16.52 -13.29
N ARG A 101 21.29 -17.76 -12.79
CA ARG A 101 22.56 -18.34 -12.33
C ARG A 101 23.56 -18.61 -13.46
N GLU A 102 23.07 -18.98 -14.64
CA GLU A 102 23.93 -19.12 -15.83
C GLU A 102 24.61 -17.79 -16.19
N LYS A 103 23.90 -16.68 -16.00
CA LYS A 103 24.45 -15.33 -16.25
C LYS A 103 25.29 -14.80 -15.11
N ASN A 104 24.89 -15.06 -13.86
CA ASN A 104 25.64 -14.66 -12.68
C ASN A 104 25.52 -15.72 -11.57
N PRO A 105 26.50 -16.66 -11.48
CA PRO A 105 26.44 -17.75 -10.52
C PRO A 105 26.63 -17.31 -9.06
N ASN A 106 27.12 -16.09 -8.83
CA ASN A 106 27.39 -15.55 -7.49
C ASN A 106 26.18 -14.77 -6.91
N LEU A 107 25.08 -14.69 -7.65
CA LEU A 107 23.90 -13.94 -7.23
C LEU A 107 23.03 -14.77 -6.29
N SER A 108 22.75 -14.24 -5.09
CA SER A 108 21.78 -14.84 -4.18
C SER A 108 20.36 -14.51 -4.62
N LEU A 109 19.56 -15.54 -4.85
CA LEU A 109 18.19 -15.40 -5.34
C LEU A 109 17.18 -15.47 -4.19
N PHE A 110 16.28 -14.50 -4.14
CA PHE A 110 15.27 -14.37 -3.09
C PHE A 110 13.86 -14.52 -3.64
N VAL A 111 13.02 -15.22 -2.89
CA VAL A 111 11.65 -15.56 -3.28
C VAL A 111 10.73 -15.44 -2.07
N TRP A 112 9.52 -14.93 -2.26
CA TRP A 112 8.55 -14.85 -1.18
C TRP A 112 8.06 -16.26 -0.75
N HIS A 113 7.79 -16.42 0.55
CA HIS A 113 7.50 -17.74 1.14
C HIS A 113 6.06 -18.25 0.92
N ASP A 114 5.11 -17.38 0.61
CA ASP A 114 3.67 -17.59 0.82
C ASP A 114 3.06 -18.67 -0.08
N VAL A 115 3.53 -18.82 -1.31
CA VAL A 115 3.18 -19.97 -2.16
C VAL A 115 4.18 -21.13 -1.93
N LEU A 116 5.45 -20.80 -1.66
CA LEU A 116 6.54 -21.77 -1.46
C LEU A 116 6.26 -22.73 -0.29
N GLN A 117 5.62 -22.27 0.79
CA GLN A 117 5.24 -23.09 1.94
C GLN A 117 4.32 -24.27 1.60
N ASN A 118 3.63 -24.22 0.47
CA ASN A 118 2.73 -25.29 0.05
C ASN A 118 3.43 -26.41 -0.73
N LEU A 119 4.72 -26.24 -1.06
CA LEU A 119 5.50 -27.25 -1.77
C LEU A 119 6.00 -28.32 -0.79
N ASN A 120 5.84 -29.59 -1.18
CA ASN A 120 6.47 -30.69 -0.45
C ASN A 120 7.97 -30.83 -0.81
N ILE A 121 8.70 -31.52 0.07
CA ILE A 121 10.15 -31.70 -0.09
C ILE A 121 10.54 -32.43 -1.38
N ASN A 122 9.66 -33.29 -1.92
CA ASN A 122 9.92 -34.03 -3.15
C ASN A 122 9.92 -33.09 -4.36
N ILE A 123 8.97 -32.13 -4.44
CA ILE A 123 8.93 -31.09 -5.48
C ILE A 123 10.18 -30.20 -5.37
N LEU A 124 10.52 -29.74 -4.16
CA LEU A 124 11.70 -28.90 -3.94
C LEU A 124 13.00 -29.59 -4.36
N LYS A 125 13.13 -30.89 -4.10
CA LYS A 125 14.27 -31.71 -4.54
C LYS A 125 14.27 -31.95 -6.05
N LYS A 126 13.11 -32.29 -6.63
CA LYS A 126 12.96 -32.53 -8.09
C LYS A 126 13.47 -31.34 -8.90
N TYR A 127 13.15 -30.12 -8.46
CA TYR A 127 13.55 -28.88 -9.13
C TYR A 127 14.80 -28.21 -8.52
N GLN A 128 15.49 -28.90 -7.61
CA GLN A 128 16.74 -28.45 -6.97
C GLN A 128 16.66 -27.07 -6.28
N LEU A 129 15.47 -26.63 -5.90
CA LEU A 129 15.24 -25.26 -5.42
C LEU A 129 15.95 -24.97 -4.08
N MET A 130 16.05 -25.96 -3.19
CA MET A 130 16.68 -25.81 -1.86
C MET A 130 18.11 -25.25 -1.90
N ASN A 131 18.83 -25.46 -3.00
CA ASN A 131 20.22 -25.02 -3.16
C ASN A 131 20.37 -23.75 -3.99
N VAL A 132 19.26 -23.22 -4.53
CA VAL A 132 19.24 -22.20 -5.57
C VAL A 132 18.57 -20.92 -5.09
N ILE A 133 17.57 -21.03 -4.23
CA ILE A 133 16.79 -19.89 -3.73
C ILE A 133 16.91 -19.76 -2.21
N ASN A 134 16.67 -18.54 -1.73
CA ASN A 134 16.62 -18.17 -0.33
C ASN A 134 15.22 -17.60 -0.03
N PRO A 135 14.41 -18.29 0.77
CA PRO A 135 13.06 -17.83 1.09
C PRO A 135 13.08 -16.53 1.91
N ILE A 136 12.12 -15.65 1.63
CA ILE A 136 11.79 -14.50 2.47
C ILE A 136 10.40 -14.69 3.06
N VAL A 137 10.38 -14.88 4.37
CA VAL A 137 9.17 -15.05 5.15
C VAL A 137 8.62 -13.68 5.52
N TRP A 138 7.41 -13.36 5.07
CA TRP A 138 6.82 -12.03 5.26
C TRP A 138 5.58 -12.10 6.14
N SER A 139 5.45 -11.14 7.06
CA SER A 139 4.22 -10.86 7.79
C SER A 139 4.26 -9.45 8.34
N TYR A 140 3.12 -8.77 8.21
CA TYR A 140 2.97 -7.36 8.53
C TYR A 140 2.07 -7.14 9.76
N ARG A 141 1.62 -8.22 10.43
CA ARG A 141 0.78 -8.10 11.64
C ARG A 141 1.57 -7.56 12.83
N GLU A 142 0.88 -6.89 13.75
CA GLU A 142 1.44 -6.48 15.05
C GLU A 142 1.95 -7.69 15.85
N ASP A 143 1.27 -8.85 15.73
CA ASP A 143 1.72 -10.13 16.28
C ASP A 143 1.83 -11.17 15.16
N ILE A 144 3.05 -11.48 14.75
CA ILE A 144 3.30 -12.42 13.66
C ILE A 144 3.16 -13.89 14.09
N SER A 145 3.06 -14.17 15.41
CA SER A 145 2.92 -15.55 15.90
C SER A 145 1.56 -16.18 15.55
N VAL A 146 0.56 -15.35 15.26
CA VAL A 146 -0.82 -15.79 14.95
C VAL A 146 -0.95 -16.42 13.56
N GLU A 147 0.01 -16.21 12.67
CA GLU A 147 -0.05 -16.64 11.27
C GLU A 147 0.26 -18.13 11.07
N GLY A 148 0.76 -18.82 12.09
CA GLY A 148 0.98 -20.27 12.03
C GLY A 148 2.20 -20.73 11.21
N PHE A 149 2.68 -19.96 10.21
CA PHE A 149 3.82 -20.38 9.37
C PHE A 149 5.17 -20.38 10.10
N ILE A 150 5.30 -19.60 11.17
CA ILE A 150 6.49 -19.57 12.04
C ILE A 150 6.51 -20.77 12.99
N VAL A 151 5.36 -21.43 13.23
CA VAL A 151 5.26 -22.62 14.10
C VAL A 151 5.19 -23.91 13.26
N GLY A 152 5.47 -25.05 13.89
CA GLY A 152 5.21 -26.36 13.28
C GLY A 152 6.15 -26.79 12.13
N SER A 153 5.58 -27.48 11.14
CA SER A 153 6.30 -28.13 10.04
C SER A 153 6.89 -27.15 9.03
N GLN A 154 6.24 -26.01 8.80
CA GLN A 154 6.72 -24.98 7.87
C GLN A 154 8.02 -24.34 8.37
N ALA A 155 8.08 -24.03 9.66
CA ALA A 155 9.31 -23.54 10.30
C ALA A 155 10.48 -24.52 10.11
N ASN A 156 10.21 -25.83 10.20
CA ASN A 156 11.22 -26.87 10.00
C ASN A 156 11.63 -26.99 8.52
N LEU A 157 10.72 -26.78 7.58
CA LEU A 157 11.03 -26.75 6.15
C LEU A 157 11.94 -25.56 5.83
N PHE A 158 11.55 -24.35 6.24
CA PHE A 158 12.32 -23.14 5.96
C PHE A 158 13.69 -23.14 6.63
N GLY A 159 13.82 -23.75 7.81
CA GLY A 159 15.12 -23.94 8.48
C GLY A 159 16.12 -24.83 7.73
N GLN A 160 15.68 -25.58 6.70
CA GLN A 160 16.56 -26.42 5.87
C GLN A 160 17.22 -25.66 4.71
N PHE A 161 16.78 -24.44 4.40
CA PHE A 161 17.42 -23.62 3.38
C PHE A 161 18.77 -23.10 3.88
N LYS A 162 19.71 -22.87 2.94
CA LYS A 162 21.05 -22.36 3.25
C LYS A 162 21.05 -20.94 3.80
N SER A 163 20.01 -20.18 3.47
CA SER A 163 19.80 -18.80 3.90
C SER A 163 18.29 -18.58 4.01
N LEU A 164 17.87 -17.88 5.07
CA LEU A 164 16.49 -17.55 5.36
C LEU A 164 16.40 -16.08 5.78
N TRP A 165 15.41 -15.37 5.27
CA TRP A 165 15.18 -13.97 5.58
C TRP A 165 13.75 -13.74 6.07
N GLY A 166 13.58 -12.69 6.86
CA GLY A 166 12.28 -12.15 7.24
C GLY A 166 11.95 -10.90 6.43
N ALA A 167 10.68 -10.54 6.37
CA ALA A 167 10.23 -9.25 5.88
C ALA A 167 9.11 -8.68 6.76
N SER A 168 9.37 -7.48 7.24
CA SER A 168 8.45 -6.65 8.01
C SER A 168 7.98 -5.48 7.15
N ALA A 169 7.11 -4.62 7.69
CA ALA A 169 6.65 -3.42 6.97
C ALA A 169 6.81 -2.15 7.80
N PHE A 170 6.92 -1.02 7.10
CA PHE A 170 6.82 0.32 7.69
C PHE A 170 5.75 1.21 7.04
N LYS A 171 5.14 0.75 5.94
CA LYS A 171 4.00 1.39 5.26
C LYS A 171 3.27 0.44 4.31
N GLY A 172 2.03 0.77 4.00
CA GLY A 172 1.18 0.17 2.96
C GLY A 172 0.73 -1.25 3.24
N ALA A 173 0.72 -1.69 4.50
CA ALA A 173 0.38 -3.06 4.88
C ALA A 173 -0.79 -3.16 5.86
N THR A 174 -1.51 -2.06 6.09
CA THR A 174 -2.66 -2.01 7.01
C THR A 174 -4.01 -2.08 6.29
N ASP A 175 -4.19 -1.34 5.20
CA ASP A 175 -5.44 -1.25 4.44
C ASP A 175 -5.16 -0.66 3.03
N GLU A 176 -5.95 -1.08 2.04
CA GLU A 176 -5.80 -0.72 0.62
C GLU A 176 -6.00 0.77 0.34
N ILE A 177 -6.75 1.47 1.21
CA ILE A 177 -7.05 2.90 1.08
C ILE A 177 -6.51 3.74 2.24
N ALA A 178 -5.69 3.17 3.12
CA ALA A 178 -5.02 3.93 4.18
C ALA A 178 -4.09 5.00 3.59
N THR A 179 -4.29 6.24 4.02
CA THR A 179 -3.41 7.37 3.67
C THR A 179 -2.53 7.82 4.84
N ILE A 180 -2.80 7.31 6.03
CA ILE A 180 -2.12 7.65 7.28
C ILE A 180 -1.49 6.38 7.85
N SER A 181 -0.16 6.39 7.92
CA SER A 181 0.64 5.38 8.62
C SER A 181 0.36 5.33 10.12
N ASP A 182 0.02 4.15 10.60
CA ASP A 182 -0.02 3.85 12.03
C ASP A 182 1.39 3.47 12.51
N VAL A 183 2.08 4.42 13.13
CA VAL A 183 3.45 4.23 13.64
C VAL A 183 3.49 3.11 14.68
N LYS A 184 2.44 2.96 15.50
CA LYS A 184 2.36 1.90 16.52
C LYS A 184 2.32 0.54 15.86
N HIS A 185 1.42 0.35 14.90
CA HIS A 185 1.27 -0.90 14.18
C HIS A 185 2.62 -1.38 13.60
N TYR A 186 3.30 -0.51 12.85
CA TYR A 186 4.55 -0.85 12.19
C TYR A 186 5.71 -1.09 13.17
N TYR A 187 5.74 -0.37 14.29
CA TYR A 187 6.73 -0.61 15.34
C TYR A 187 6.49 -1.95 16.04
N GLU A 188 5.24 -2.27 16.37
CA GLU A 188 4.88 -3.54 17.02
C GLU A 188 5.16 -4.74 16.11
N ASN A 189 4.95 -4.62 14.80
CA ASN A 189 5.38 -5.61 13.83
C ASN A 189 6.89 -5.90 13.94
N GLN A 190 7.75 -4.87 14.06
CA GLN A 190 9.20 -5.08 14.23
C GLN A 190 9.52 -5.78 15.56
N VAL A 191 8.91 -5.35 16.65
CA VAL A 191 9.13 -5.96 17.97
C VAL A 191 8.71 -7.43 17.96
N SER A 192 7.59 -7.75 17.30
CA SER A 192 7.14 -9.12 17.13
C SER A 192 8.13 -9.96 16.33
N TRP A 193 8.69 -9.43 15.24
CA TRP A 193 9.76 -10.10 14.49
C TRP A 193 10.97 -10.39 15.38
N ILE A 194 11.46 -9.40 16.12
CA ILE A 194 12.60 -9.56 17.04
C ILE A 194 12.33 -10.68 18.07
N GLN A 195 11.13 -10.69 18.67
CA GLN A 195 10.74 -11.70 19.65
C GLN A 195 10.75 -13.11 19.07
N GLN A 196 10.13 -13.30 17.89
CA GLN A 196 10.11 -14.62 17.25
C GLN A 196 11.54 -15.06 16.87
N LEU A 197 12.34 -14.18 16.27
CA LEU A 197 13.71 -14.53 15.88
C LEU A 197 14.56 -14.94 17.08
N ASN A 198 14.42 -14.27 18.22
CA ASN A 198 15.12 -14.67 19.46
C ASN A 198 14.73 -16.09 19.92
N SER A 199 13.50 -16.55 19.67
CA SER A 199 13.05 -17.90 20.00
C SER A 199 13.46 -18.95 18.95
N TYR A 200 13.43 -18.60 17.67
CA TYR A 200 13.56 -19.57 16.56
C TYR A 200 14.99 -19.73 16.04
N ILE A 201 15.80 -18.67 16.03
CA ILE A 201 17.19 -18.74 15.54
C ILE A 201 18.02 -19.78 16.31
N PRO A 202 17.95 -19.88 17.66
CA PRO A 202 18.77 -20.84 18.40
C PRO A 202 18.47 -22.31 18.05
N THR A 203 17.24 -22.63 17.61
CA THR A 203 16.77 -24.01 17.50
C THR A 203 16.46 -24.45 16.07
N LYS A 204 15.73 -23.63 15.30
CA LYS A 204 15.19 -24.00 13.98
C LYS A 204 15.78 -23.21 12.82
N TRP A 205 16.04 -21.93 13.01
CA TRP A 205 16.45 -21.02 11.93
C TRP A 205 17.90 -20.57 12.10
N LYS A 206 18.81 -21.56 12.17
CA LYS A 206 20.24 -21.32 12.39
C LYS A 206 20.91 -20.54 11.25
N ASN A 207 20.33 -20.61 10.05
CA ASN A 207 20.80 -19.93 8.84
C ASN A 207 19.98 -18.65 8.53
N PHE A 208 19.48 -17.97 9.56
CA PHE A 208 18.73 -16.73 9.38
C PHE A 208 19.69 -15.54 9.23
N ASP A 209 19.60 -14.81 8.12
CA ASP A 209 20.58 -13.77 7.78
C ASP A 209 20.10 -12.35 8.07
N GLY A 210 18.80 -12.08 8.00
CA GLY A 210 18.32 -10.72 8.16
C GLY A 210 16.83 -10.50 7.91
N VAL A 211 16.40 -9.26 8.15
CA VAL A 211 15.02 -8.80 7.92
C VAL A 211 15.01 -7.63 6.94
N MET A 212 14.12 -7.69 5.95
CA MET A 212 13.83 -6.60 5.04
C MET A 212 12.66 -5.75 5.56
N LEU A 213 12.81 -4.43 5.53
CA LEU A 213 11.71 -3.51 5.83
C LEU A 213 11.04 -3.11 4.52
N THR A 214 9.80 -3.56 4.33
CA THR A 214 9.00 -3.30 3.12
C THR A 214 8.14 -2.05 3.26
N GLY A 215 7.89 -1.40 2.12
CA GLY A 215 7.03 -0.21 2.06
C GLY A 215 6.16 -0.24 0.82
N TRP A 216 4.98 -0.87 0.92
CA TRP A 216 4.04 -1.05 -0.18
C TRP A 216 3.34 0.24 -0.54
N SER A 217 3.08 0.48 -1.82
CA SER A 217 2.40 1.71 -2.28
C SER A 217 1.01 1.46 -2.85
N ARG A 218 0.71 0.20 -3.19
CA ARG A 218 -0.59 -0.31 -3.67
C ARG A 218 -0.65 -1.81 -3.38
N TYR A 219 -1.86 -2.34 -3.28
CA TYR A 219 -2.11 -3.77 -3.13
C TYR A 219 -2.25 -4.48 -4.48
N ASP A 220 -2.64 -3.75 -5.52
CA ASP A 220 -2.74 -4.21 -6.89
C ASP A 220 -2.50 -3.05 -7.85
N HIS A 221 -2.12 -3.33 -9.09
CA HIS A 221 -1.78 -2.31 -10.09
C HIS A 221 -2.96 -1.41 -10.49
N PHE A 222 -4.20 -1.89 -10.36
CA PHE A 222 -5.41 -1.13 -10.65
C PHE A 222 -5.99 -0.43 -9.41
N LEU A 223 -5.52 -0.77 -8.21
CA LEU A 223 -5.95 -0.12 -6.98
C LEU A 223 -5.26 1.22 -6.77
N SER A 224 -5.86 2.07 -5.95
CA SER A 224 -5.36 3.41 -5.62
C SER A 224 -4.08 3.36 -4.77
N LEU A 225 -3.35 4.47 -4.73
CA LEU A 225 -2.21 4.65 -3.84
C LEU A 225 -2.62 4.62 -2.37
N CYS A 226 -2.02 3.76 -1.57
CA CYS A 226 -2.17 3.85 -0.11
C CYS A 226 -1.17 4.87 0.48
N GLU A 227 -0.44 4.47 1.52
CA GLU A 227 0.43 5.35 2.29
C GLU A 227 1.62 5.87 1.46
N LEU A 228 1.79 7.20 1.46
CA LEU A 228 2.88 7.88 0.76
C LEU A 228 4.19 7.74 1.54
N LEU A 229 5.28 7.41 0.83
CA LEU A 229 6.60 7.24 1.45
C LEU A 229 7.02 8.42 2.35
N PRO A 230 6.94 9.70 1.93
CA PRO A 230 7.31 10.83 2.79
C PRO A 230 6.50 10.92 4.08
N TYR A 231 5.21 10.56 4.02
CA TYR A 231 4.37 10.53 5.21
C TYR A 231 4.80 9.44 6.18
N SER A 232 5.23 8.29 5.66
CA SER A 232 5.63 7.12 6.43
C SER A 232 7.08 7.13 6.93
N ILE A 233 7.88 8.16 6.61
CA ILE A 233 9.28 8.26 7.08
C ILE A 233 9.38 8.16 8.62
N PRO A 234 8.51 8.81 9.42
CA PRO A 234 8.50 8.58 10.85
C PRO A 234 8.26 7.12 11.23
N ALA A 235 7.28 6.44 10.62
CA ALA A 235 7.04 5.02 10.86
C ALA A 235 8.29 4.19 10.54
N MET A 236 8.94 4.44 9.40
CA MET A 236 10.22 3.81 9.02
C MET A 236 11.31 4.06 10.05
N ALA A 237 11.44 5.28 10.57
CA ALA A 237 12.45 5.64 11.56
C ALA A 237 12.23 4.89 12.88
N PHE A 238 10.99 4.80 13.35
CA PHE A 238 10.61 3.98 14.51
C PHE A 238 10.88 2.49 14.24
N SER A 239 10.50 1.97 13.07
CA SER A 239 10.77 0.58 12.70
C SER A 239 12.27 0.27 12.70
N LEU A 240 13.11 1.12 12.12
CA LEU A 240 14.57 0.95 12.13
C LEU A 240 15.16 1.04 13.54
N ALA A 241 14.65 1.95 14.37
CA ALA A 241 15.13 2.09 15.74
C ALA A 241 14.82 0.85 16.58
N ALA A 242 13.71 0.14 16.35
CA ALA A 242 13.39 -1.11 17.03
C ALA A 242 14.51 -2.17 16.90
N TRP A 243 15.29 -2.14 15.81
CA TRP A 243 16.40 -3.07 15.56
C TRP A 243 17.75 -2.60 16.10
N LYS A 244 17.84 -1.36 16.61
CA LYS A 244 19.10 -0.76 17.08
C LYS A 244 19.22 -0.82 18.61
N GLU A 245 20.42 -1.09 19.10
CA GLU A 245 20.74 -0.81 20.51
C GLU A 245 20.65 0.70 20.79
N PRO A 246 20.10 1.15 21.95
CA PRO A 246 19.62 0.37 23.11
C PRO A 246 18.12 0.01 23.05
N PHE A 247 17.45 0.23 21.92
CA PHE A 247 15.99 0.05 21.79
C PHE A 247 15.59 -1.38 21.41
N LYS A 248 16.56 -2.18 20.97
CA LYS A 248 16.38 -3.61 20.69
C LYS A 248 15.87 -4.31 21.95
N SER A 249 14.82 -5.13 21.79
CA SER A 249 14.21 -5.91 22.88
C SER A 249 13.36 -5.12 23.88
N LEU A 250 13.01 -3.86 23.60
CA LEU A 250 12.03 -3.15 24.43
C LEU A 250 10.64 -3.82 24.38
N PRO A 251 9.94 -3.98 25.52
CA PRO A 251 8.60 -4.56 25.54
C PRO A 251 7.61 -3.77 24.67
N ARG A 252 6.69 -4.48 23.99
CA ARG A 252 5.62 -3.90 23.13
C ARG A 252 4.90 -2.72 23.80
N ALA A 253 4.65 -2.82 25.11
CA ALA A 253 3.93 -1.81 25.90
C ALA A 253 4.64 -0.44 26.03
N SER A 254 5.89 -0.30 25.58
CA SER A 254 6.71 0.89 25.86
C SER A 254 6.69 1.98 24.79
N LEU A 255 6.17 1.76 23.57
CA LEU A 255 6.29 2.76 22.50
C LEU A 255 5.75 4.14 22.88
N TYR A 256 4.56 4.17 23.51
CA TYR A 256 3.91 5.42 23.89
C TYR A 256 4.55 6.10 25.10
N SER A 257 5.15 5.31 26.01
CA SER A 257 5.79 5.80 27.23
C SER A 257 7.29 6.06 27.05
N ASN A 258 7.91 5.58 25.98
CA ASN A 258 9.34 5.72 25.73
C ASN A 258 9.67 7.12 25.15
N SER A 259 9.82 8.09 26.04
CA SER A 259 10.23 9.45 25.73
C SER A 259 11.61 9.51 25.05
N GLN A 260 12.56 8.66 25.48
CA GLN A 260 13.90 8.61 24.91
C GLN A 260 13.91 8.22 23.43
N LEU A 261 13.09 7.22 23.05
CA LEU A 261 12.93 6.81 21.65
C LEU A 261 12.32 7.95 20.82
N LYS A 262 11.25 8.58 21.32
CA LYS A 262 10.60 9.71 20.64
C LYS A 262 11.55 10.88 20.43
N GLU A 263 12.34 11.21 21.44
CA GLU A 263 13.37 12.25 21.38
C GLU A 263 14.47 11.88 20.39
N TYR A 264 14.95 10.64 20.43
CA TYR A 264 15.95 10.14 19.48
C TYR A 264 15.46 10.27 18.04
N ILE A 265 14.25 9.77 17.74
CA ILE A 265 13.66 9.87 16.39
C ILE A 265 13.45 11.33 15.99
N GLY A 266 12.91 12.16 16.88
CA GLY A 266 12.74 13.59 16.63
C GLY A 266 14.06 14.28 16.26
N LYS A 267 15.16 13.94 16.94
CA LYS A 267 16.51 14.44 16.60
C LYS A 267 17.00 13.92 15.26
N GLN A 268 16.85 12.62 14.96
CA GLN A 268 17.27 12.04 13.67
C GLN A 268 16.52 12.67 12.48
N LEU A 269 15.23 12.93 12.66
CA LEU A 269 14.36 13.56 11.66
C LEU A 269 14.41 15.11 11.68
N GLN A 270 15.18 15.67 12.61
CA GLN A 270 15.36 17.11 12.84
C GLN A 270 14.03 17.86 12.98
N CYS A 271 13.14 17.32 13.84
CA CYS A 271 11.82 17.88 14.07
C CYS A 271 11.80 18.89 15.23
N SER A 272 11.01 19.95 15.09
CA SER A 272 10.85 21.01 16.09
C SER A 272 10.14 20.56 17.36
N SER A 273 9.36 19.48 17.28
CA SER A 273 8.58 18.90 18.37
C SER A 273 8.46 17.39 18.19
N SER A 274 7.92 16.71 19.20
CA SER A 274 7.68 15.27 19.14
C SER A 274 6.83 14.89 17.94
N ILE A 275 7.28 13.84 17.24
CA ILE A 275 6.53 13.20 16.17
C ILE A 275 5.19 12.68 16.69
N HIS A 276 4.16 12.81 15.87
CA HIS A 276 2.84 12.25 16.14
C HIS A 276 2.82 10.76 15.82
N LEU A 277 2.23 9.96 16.71
CA LEU A 277 2.18 8.50 16.56
C LEU A 277 0.90 7.99 15.88
N ASN A 278 -0.18 8.77 15.91
CA ASN A 278 -1.49 8.35 15.41
C ASN A 278 -2.37 9.55 15.02
N ILE A 279 -3.54 9.24 14.45
CA ILE A 279 -4.52 10.23 13.98
C ILE A 279 -5.06 11.13 15.10
N GLN A 280 -5.20 10.61 16.32
CA GLN A 280 -5.66 11.41 17.46
C GLN A 280 -4.64 12.49 17.83
N GLU A 281 -3.35 12.20 17.73
CA GLU A 281 -2.30 13.19 17.93
C GLU A 281 -2.27 14.22 16.79
N HIS A 282 -2.46 13.81 15.54
CA HIS A 282 -2.63 14.73 14.40
C HIS A 282 -3.78 15.72 14.60
N ALA A 283 -4.92 15.27 15.13
CA ALA A 283 -6.08 16.11 15.38
C ALA A 283 -5.83 17.22 16.42
N ASN A 284 -5.05 16.94 17.47
CA ASN A 284 -5.04 17.75 18.69
C ASN A 284 -3.72 18.46 18.99
N LYS A 285 -2.62 18.11 18.31
CA LYS A 285 -1.29 18.68 18.58
C LYS A 285 -0.82 19.61 17.46
N LEU A 286 0.12 20.49 17.79
CA LEU A 286 0.78 21.36 16.83
C LEU A 286 1.57 20.54 15.80
N ILE A 287 1.52 20.97 14.53
CA ILE A 287 2.19 20.27 13.44
C ILE A 287 3.72 20.34 13.64
N PRO A 288 4.43 19.21 13.79
CA PRO A 288 5.89 19.20 13.90
C PRO A 288 6.52 19.68 12.60
N LYS A 289 7.54 20.54 12.70
CA LYS A 289 8.34 20.99 11.55
C LYS A 289 9.60 20.14 11.46
N CYS A 290 9.76 19.39 10.37
CA CYS A 290 10.86 18.44 10.19
C CYS A 290 11.71 18.76 8.96
N LYS A 291 12.91 18.19 8.85
CA LYS A 291 13.85 18.47 7.74
C LYS A 291 14.24 17.27 6.89
N PHE A 292 13.54 16.14 7.00
CA PHE A 292 13.77 14.98 6.13
C PHE A 292 13.20 15.21 4.71
N PRO A 293 13.71 14.49 3.67
CA PRO A 293 13.19 14.60 2.31
C PRO A 293 11.67 14.32 2.24
N GLY A 294 10.92 15.28 1.71
CA GLY A 294 9.45 15.20 1.64
C GLY A 294 8.72 15.54 2.94
N ALA A 295 9.38 16.16 3.94
CA ALA A 295 8.74 16.63 5.17
C ALA A 295 7.54 17.57 4.92
N ALA A 296 7.55 18.36 3.84
CA ALA A 296 6.42 19.19 3.45
C ALA A 296 5.14 18.39 3.16
N ILE A 297 5.27 17.17 2.61
CA ILE A 297 4.13 16.25 2.39
C ILE A 297 3.62 15.74 3.75
N TYR A 298 4.52 15.31 4.63
CA TYR A 298 4.18 14.88 5.99
C TYR A 298 3.40 15.97 6.73
N GLU A 299 3.91 17.20 6.75
CA GLU A 299 3.25 18.35 7.39
C GLU A 299 1.88 18.66 6.76
N SER A 300 1.78 18.58 5.42
CA SER A 300 0.53 18.82 4.70
C SER A 300 -0.55 17.79 5.04
N MET A 301 -0.17 16.53 5.22
CA MET A 301 -1.09 15.47 5.61
C MET A 301 -1.62 15.65 7.04
N ILE A 302 -0.77 16.08 7.98
CA ILE A 302 -1.23 16.43 9.34
C ILE A 302 -2.18 17.63 9.29
N PHE A 303 -1.82 18.66 8.51
CA PHE A 303 -2.70 19.81 8.28
C PHE A 303 -4.05 19.39 7.68
N LEU A 304 -4.06 18.41 6.77
CA LEU A 304 -5.29 17.91 6.17
C LEU A 304 -6.20 17.25 7.20
N VAL A 305 -5.66 16.43 8.13
CA VAL A 305 -6.44 15.83 9.22
C VAL A 305 -7.13 16.93 10.05
N GLN A 306 -6.38 17.98 10.42
CA GLN A 306 -6.91 19.12 11.18
C GLN A 306 -7.93 19.94 10.37
N LEU A 307 -7.71 20.09 9.07
CA LEU A 307 -8.62 20.78 8.17
C LEU A 307 -9.94 20.01 8.04
N TRP A 308 -9.91 18.68 7.94
CA TRP A 308 -11.13 17.88 7.82
C TRP A 308 -12.02 17.96 9.07
N ILE A 309 -11.43 18.08 10.26
CA ILE A 309 -12.19 18.30 11.50
C ILE A 309 -12.93 19.64 11.43
N LYS A 310 -12.25 20.72 11.01
CA LYS A 310 -12.88 22.05 10.84
C LYS A 310 -13.96 22.04 9.76
N VAL A 311 -13.71 21.33 8.67
CA VAL A 311 -14.67 21.17 7.58
C VAL A 311 -15.92 20.45 8.09
N GLU A 312 -15.76 19.39 8.87
CA GLU A 312 -16.89 18.62 9.43
C GLU A 312 -17.76 19.47 10.36
N GLU A 313 -17.15 20.30 11.22
CA GLU A 313 -17.87 21.25 12.06
C GLU A 313 -18.70 22.24 11.22
N VAL A 314 -18.08 22.82 10.17
CA VAL A 314 -18.75 23.79 9.30
C VAL A 314 -19.83 23.13 8.43
N GLU A 315 -19.57 21.95 7.86
CA GLU A 315 -20.55 21.18 7.11
C GLU A 315 -21.75 20.81 7.99
N SER A 316 -21.52 20.39 9.24
CA SER A 316 -22.59 20.11 10.21
C SER A 316 -23.44 21.35 10.50
N PHE A 317 -22.83 22.53 10.62
CA PHE A 317 -23.57 23.79 10.71
C PHE A 317 -24.39 24.07 9.44
N VAL A 318 -23.75 24.01 8.27
CA VAL A 318 -24.38 24.36 6.98
C VAL A 318 -25.52 23.41 6.66
N ASN A 319 -25.36 22.11 6.87
CA ASN A 319 -26.36 21.09 6.55
C ASN A 319 -27.64 21.21 7.38
N ARG A 320 -27.62 21.91 8.53
CA ARG A 320 -28.84 22.24 9.30
C ARG A 320 -29.75 23.25 8.60
N PHE A 321 -29.18 24.13 7.77
CA PHE A 321 -29.92 25.22 7.14
C PHE A 321 -30.00 25.11 5.61
N VAL A 322 -29.00 24.46 5.00
CA VAL A 322 -28.88 24.29 3.55
C VAL A 322 -28.66 22.81 3.24
N THR A 323 -29.77 22.10 3.22
CA THR A 323 -29.85 20.71 2.79
C THR A 323 -29.76 20.59 1.26
N ASP A 324 -29.57 19.37 0.76
CA ASP A 324 -29.51 19.10 -0.68
C ASP A 324 -30.83 19.45 -1.40
N LEU A 325 -31.94 19.54 -0.67
CA LEU A 325 -33.24 20.00 -1.15
C LEU A 325 -33.18 21.48 -1.61
N HIS A 326 -32.52 22.32 -0.82
CA HIS A 326 -32.34 23.75 -1.11
C HIS A 326 -31.49 23.94 -2.37
N VAL A 327 -30.42 23.15 -2.50
CA VAL A 327 -29.56 23.14 -3.68
C VAL A 327 -30.33 22.66 -4.91
N LYS A 328 -31.10 21.57 -4.79
CA LYS A 328 -31.87 20.97 -5.90
C LYS A 328 -32.93 21.91 -6.45
N TYR A 329 -33.74 22.53 -5.58
CA TYR A 329 -34.85 23.39 -5.98
C TYR A 329 -34.53 24.88 -5.93
N ASN A 330 -33.25 25.22 -5.76
CA ASN A 330 -32.70 26.57 -5.86
C ASN A 330 -33.44 27.60 -4.98
N TYR A 331 -33.58 27.32 -3.68
CA TYR A 331 -34.19 28.25 -2.72
C TYR A 331 -33.43 28.24 -1.39
N ILE A 332 -33.38 29.40 -0.71
CA ILE A 332 -32.71 29.52 0.59
C ILE A 332 -33.35 30.60 1.46
N HIS A 333 -33.23 30.49 2.78
CA HIS A 333 -33.47 31.59 3.71
C HIS A 333 -32.24 32.51 3.74
N LEU A 334 -32.33 33.74 3.23
CA LEU A 334 -31.15 34.63 3.02
C LEU A 334 -30.27 34.79 4.26
N LYS A 335 -30.85 35.14 5.42
CA LYS A 335 -30.08 35.27 6.67
C LYS A 335 -29.29 34.00 7.03
N ARG A 336 -29.89 32.82 6.82
CA ARG A 336 -29.19 31.54 7.07
C ARG A 336 -28.13 31.28 6.01
N GLY A 337 -28.39 31.67 4.77
CA GLY A 337 -27.40 31.65 3.70
C GLY A 337 -26.18 32.52 4.00
N GLU A 338 -26.38 33.74 4.50
CA GLU A 338 -25.31 34.64 4.94
C GLU A 338 -24.49 34.02 6.08
N GLU A 339 -25.15 33.54 7.15
CA GLU A 339 -24.49 32.85 8.27
C GLU A 339 -23.68 31.61 7.80
N CYS A 340 -24.21 30.85 6.82
CA CYS A 340 -23.50 29.73 6.22
C CYS A 340 -22.31 30.20 5.38
N LEU A 341 -22.46 31.26 4.60
CA LEU A 341 -21.42 31.80 3.72
C LEU A 341 -20.23 32.35 4.52
N ASP A 342 -20.49 33.00 5.65
CA ASP A 342 -19.47 33.51 6.57
C ASP A 342 -18.58 32.39 7.11
N LYS A 343 -19.17 31.22 7.40
CA LYS A 343 -18.43 30.03 7.87
C LYS A 343 -17.74 29.25 6.75
N LEU A 344 -18.38 29.15 5.58
CA LEU A 344 -17.82 28.39 4.45
C LEU A 344 -16.66 29.10 3.76
N THR A 345 -16.70 30.43 3.65
CA THR A 345 -15.69 31.19 2.88
C THR A 345 -14.26 30.95 3.38
N PRO A 346 -13.96 31.02 4.70
CA PRO A 346 -12.63 30.68 5.22
C PRO A 346 -12.23 29.23 4.92
N ILE A 347 -13.15 28.28 5.07
CA ILE A 347 -12.90 26.86 4.80
C ILE A 347 -12.56 26.63 3.33
N MET A 348 -13.31 27.24 2.41
CA MET A 348 -13.05 27.15 0.98
C MET A 348 -11.68 27.70 0.59
N ASN A 349 -11.24 28.79 1.23
CA ASN A 349 -9.90 29.34 1.03
C ASN A 349 -8.82 28.38 1.52
N LEU A 350 -9.01 27.73 2.68
CA LEU A 350 -8.08 26.73 3.21
C LEU A 350 -8.01 25.48 2.32
N LEU A 351 -9.14 24.98 1.82
CA LEU A 351 -9.18 23.84 0.90
C LEU A 351 -8.45 24.16 -0.42
N LYS A 352 -8.70 25.33 -1.02
CA LYS A 352 -8.01 25.77 -2.24
C LYS A 352 -6.50 25.96 -2.00
N LYS A 353 -6.12 26.48 -0.84
CA LYS A 353 -4.71 26.61 -0.44
C LYS A 353 -4.05 25.25 -0.27
N PHE A 354 -4.73 24.30 0.37
CA PHE A 354 -4.23 22.93 0.56
C PHE A 354 -3.90 22.28 -0.78
N ILE A 355 -4.82 22.30 -1.76
CA ILE A 355 -4.59 21.73 -3.09
C ILE A 355 -3.28 22.26 -3.67
N LYS A 356 -3.11 23.59 -3.71
CA LYS A 356 -1.92 24.23 -4.29
C LYS A 356 -0.64 23.87 -3.53
N SER A 357 -0.66 23.90 -2.20
CA SER A 357 0.53 23.60 -1.40
C SER A 357 0.91 22.13 -1.44
N PHE A 358 -0.10 21.24 -1.44
CA PHE A 358 0.10 19.80 -1.49
C PHE A 358 0.62 19.36 -2.86
N GLN A 359 0.08 19.89 -3.96
CA GLN A 359 0.62 19.62 -5.30
C GLN A 359 2.08 20.04 -5.39
N LYS A 360 2.41 21.26 -4.95
CA LYS A 360 3.78 21.75 -4.95
C LYS A 360 4.71 20.83 -4.16
N SER A 361 4.33 20.39 -2.96
CA SER A 361 5.17 19.51 -2.15
C SER A 361 5.28 18.09 -2.74
N MET A 362 4.25 17.60 -3.40
CA MET A 362 4.27 16.32 -4.11
C MET A 362 5.18 16.35 -5.34
N ASP A 363 5.16 17.44 -6.11
CA ASP A 363 5.98 17.61 -7.33
C ASP A 363 7.50 17.66 -7.04
N GLU A 364 7.89 17.97 -5.80
CA GLU A 364 9.28 17.92 -5.35
C GLU A 364 9.80 16.48 -5.16
N VAL A 365 8.91 15.48 -5.03
CA VAL A 365 9.26 14.09 -4.68
C VAL A 365 8.77 13.08 -5.72
N PHE A 366 7.62 13.35 -6.33
CA PHE A 366 6.93 12.43 -7.23
C PHE A 366 6.65 13.09 -8.59
N SER A 367 6.33 12.26 -9.58
CA SER A 367 5.76 12.77 -10.83
C SER A 367 4.39 13.38 -10.58
N VAL A 368 4.03 14.42 -11.34
CA VAL A 368 2.76 15.16 -11.26
C VAL A 368 1.52 14.24 -11.22
N GLN A 369 1.56 13.11 -11.93
CA GLN A 369 0.47 12.14 -11.98
C GLN A 369 0.13 11.54 -10.61
N VAL A 370 1.12 11.37 -9.73
CA VAL A 370 0.93 10.83 -8.37
C VAL A 370 0.13 11.81 -7.51
N ALA A 371 0.44 13.11 -7.61
CA ALA A 371 -0.30 14.15 -6.90
C ALA A 371 -1.76 14.23 -7.36
N ILE A 372 -1.97 14.19 -8.69
CA ILE A 372 -3.31 14.21 -9.30
C ILE A 372 -4.12 13.00 -8.82
N GLU A 373 -3.56 11.81 -8.94
CA GLU A 373 -4.23 10.57 -8.54
C GLU A 373 -4.61 10.61 -7.05
N TRP A 374 -3.67 10.95 -6.18
CA TRP A 374 -3.91 11.00 -4.74
C TRP A 374 -5.03 11.99 -4.39
N LEU A 375 -5.00 13.20 -4.97
CA LEU A 375 -6.04 14.20 -4.76
C LEU A 375 -7.40 13.74 -5.28
N GLU A 376 -7.46 13.17 -6.48
CA GLU A 376 -8.71 12.67 -7.07
C GLU A 376 -9.36 11.58 -6.22
N THR A 377 -8.55 10.65 -5.71
CA THR A 377 -9.02 9.54 -4.88
C THR A 377 -9.47 10.02 -3.49
N TYR A 378 -8.66 10.83 -2.80
CA TYR A 378 -8.83 11.05 -1.35
C TYR A 378 -9.36 12.43 -0.97
N PHE A 379 -9.34 13.42 -1.86
CA PHE A 379 -9.66 14.81 -1.52
C PHE A 379 -10.78 15.40 -2.37
N MET A 380 -10.71 15.24 -3.69
CA MET A 380 -11.50 16.03 -4.64
C MET A 380 -12.99 15.74 -4.57
N LYS A 381 -13.41 14.51 -4.24
CA LYS A 381 -14.83 14.16 -4.08
C LYS A 381 -15.52 15.05 -3.04
N ARG A 382 -14.96 15.14 -1.83
CA ARG A 382 -15.52 15.96 -0.74
C ARG A 382 -15.40 17.45 -1.06
N TYR A 383 -14.26 17.88 -1.60
CA TYR A 383 -14.07 19.27 -2.05
C TYR A 383 -15.14 19.72 -3.05
N ARG A 384 -15.44 18.91 -4.08
CA ARG A 384 -16.44 19.25 -5.11
C ARG A 384 -17.84 19.42 -4.52
N LEU A 385 -18.24 18.55 -3.59
CA LEU A 385 -19.54 18.64 -2.92
C LEU A 385 -19.66 19.92 -2.09
N ILE A 386 -18.63 20.24 -1.30
CA ILE A 386 -18.59 21.48 -0.51
C ILE A 386 -18.59 22.70 -1.44
N ASN A 387 -17.79 22.68 -2.50
CA ASN A 387 -17.71 23.78 -3.46
C ASN A 387 -19.04 24.01 -4.18
N GLN A 388 -19.75 22.95 -4.58
CA GLN A 388 -21.08 23.07 -5.18
C GLN A 388 -22.07 23.76 -4.24
N LYS A 389 -22.10 23.34 -2.98
CA LYS A 389 -22.97 23.94 -1.96
C LYS A 389 -22.57 25.40 -1.67
N TYR A 390 -21.27 25.68 -1.57
CA TYR A 390 -20.73 27.03 -1.41
C TYR A 390 -21.15 27.96 -2.55
N GLU A 391 -20.97 27.54 -3.81
CA GLU A 391 -21.33 28.36 -4.98
C GLU A 391 -22.83 28.58 -5.08
N PHE A 392 -23.64 27.57 -4.74
CA PHE A 392 -25.10 27.74 -4.64
C PHE A 392 -25.47 28.81 -3.61
N ILE A 393 -24.97 28.71 -2.38
CA ILE A 393 -25.28 29.66 -1.30
C ILE A 393 -24.83 31.08 -1.69
N ARG A 394 -23.59 31.20 -2.20
CA ARG A 394 -23.02 32.49 -2.63
C ARG A 394 -23.91 33.17 -3.66
N ARG A 395 -24.30 32.45 -4.71
CA ARG A 395 -25.19 32.96 -5.76
C ARG A 395 -26.58 33.30 -5.22
N ALA A 396 -27.19 32.40 -4.45
CA ALA A 396 -28.54 32.59 -3.92
C ALA A 396 -28.63 33.81 -2.99
N VAL A 397 -27.65 34.00 -2.10
CA VAL A 397 -27.57 35.20 -1.23
C VAL A 397 -27.46 36.48 -2.06
N GLN A 398 -26.68 36.45 -3.15
CA GLN A 398 -26.48 37.62 -4.00
C GLN A 398 -27.68 37.95 -4.88
N GLU A 399 -28.36 36.94 -5.43
CA GLU A 399 -29.31 37.13 -6.54
C GLU A 399 -30.77 36.90 -6.16
N GLN A 400 -31.07 36.05 -5.17
CA GLN A 400 -32.45 35.70 -4.86
C GLN A 400 -33.17 36.89 -4.20
N ARG A 401 -34.31 37.25 -4.77
CA ARG A 401 -35.18 38.35 -4.27
C ARG A 401 -36.62 37.92 -4.01
N SER A 402 -37.02 36.77 -4.53
CA SER A 402 -38.38 36.21 -4.40
C SER A 402 -38.34 34.69 -4.23
N TRP A 403 -39.45 34.13 -3.73
CA TRP A 403 -39.61 32.70 -3.48
C TRP A 403 -40.96 32.24 -4.05
N LEU A 404 -41.00 31.00 -4.53
CA LEU A 404 -42.26 30.34 -4.82
C LEU A 404 -43.00 30.02 -3.51
N PRO A 405 -44.34 30.10 -3.49
CA PRO A 405 -45.13 29.67 -2.33
C PRO A 405 -44.82 28.23 -1.89
N ARG A 406 -44.55 27.34 -2.85
CA ARG A 406 -44.00 26.00 -2.65
C ARG A 406 -42.79 25.79 -3.58
N PRO A 407 -41.56 25.65 -3.05
CA PRO A 407 -40.37 25.47 -3.88
C PRO A 407 -40.25 24.10 -4.56
N ILE A 408 -40.99 23.10 -4.06
CA ILE A 408 -40.94 21.71 -4.54
C ILE A 408 -42.08 21.51 -5.56
N PRO A 409 -41.79 21.13 -6.82
CA PRO A 409 -42.82 20.83 -7.80
C PRO A 409 -43.65 19.61 -7.39
N ASP A 410 -44.98 19.66 -7.56
CA ASP A 410 -45.87 18.52 -7.29
C ASP A 410 -45.65 17.35 -8.27
N THR A 411 -44.89 17.58 -9.35
CA THR A 411 -44.49 16.56 -10.33
C THR A 411 -43.29 15.72 -9.90
N ASP A 412 -42.51 16.17 -8.92
CA ASP A 412 -41.30 15.48 -8.50
C ASP A 412 -41.64 14.25 -7.65
N LYS A 413 -41.37 13.06 -8.21
CA LYS A 413 -41.52 11.78 -7.51
C LYS A 413 -40.15 11.23 -7.12
N ILE A 414 -40.07 10.61 -5.94
CA ILE A 414 -38.88 9.85 -5.55
C ILE A 414 -38.86 8.56 -6.35
N HIS A 415 -37.95 8.46 -7.31
CA HIS A 415 -37.73 7.24 -8.07
C HIS A 415 -36.63 6.42 -7.41
N ILE A 416 -37.00 5.28 -6.83
CA ILE A 416 -36.03 4.25 -6.46
C ILE A 416 -35.79 3.45 -7.73
N ILE A 417 -34.63 3.65 -8.37
CA ILE A 417 -34.23 2.79 -9.48
C ILE A 417 -33.82 1.45 -8.88
N GLU A 418 -34.77 0.52 -8.80
CA GLU A 418 -34.44 -0.89 -8.69
C GLU A 418 -33.82 -1.29 -10.03
N LYS A 419 -32.48 -1.34 -10.06
CA LYS A 419 -31.78 -2.00 -11.17
C LYS A 419 -32.18 -3.47 -11.12
N ASN A 420 -33.23 -3.82 -11.86
CA ASN A 420 -33.54 -5.21 -12.18
C ASN A 420 -32.28 -5.85 -12.75
N LYS A 421 -31.80 -6.87 -12.05
CA LYS A 421 -30.76 -7.80 -12.52
C LYS A 421 -31.15 -8.28 -13.92
N ARG A 422 -30.33 -7.96 -14.91
CA ARG A 422 -30.26 -8.71 -16.17
C ARG A 422 -28.88 -9.32 -16.25
#